data_AF-A0A8S0SMP3-F1
#
_entry.id   AF-A0A8S0SMP3-F1
#
_cell.length_a   1.000
_cell.length_b   1.000
_cell.length_c   1.000
_cell.angle_alpha   90.00
_cell.angle_beta   90.00
_cell.angle_gamma   90.00
#
_symmetry.space_group_name_H-M   'P 1'
#
loop_
_entity.id
_entity.type
_entity.pdbx_description
1 polymer ?
#
loop_
_entity_poly.entity_id
_entity_poly.type
_entity_poly.pdbx_seq_one_letter_code
_entity_poly.pdbx_strand_id
1 'polypeptide(L)'
;MKMDPFQVICGVKLIRGISSHSIFLILLLDLFFLISKIIQVWCLLIFMLILSILWINSDNNNSFFRFSYIAICSLALLHQLDKINVEKAVKYILSCQNLDGGFGCTPGAESHAGQIFCCVGALAITGSLHHVDEDLLGWWLCERQVKSGGLNGRPEKLPDVCYSWWVLSSLIMIDRVHWIDKEKLVKFILDCQDKENGGISDRPDDAVDVFHTYFGVAGKC
;
A
#
# COMPACT_ATOMS: atom_id res chain seq x y z
N MET A 1 -18.22 -5.90 -6.08
CA MET A 1 -18.28 -6.59 -4.76
C MET A 1 -17.60 -5.68 -3.74
N LYS A 2 -18.18 -5.42 -2.56
CA LYS A 2 -17.46 -4.67 -1.50
C LYS A 2 -16.45 -5.61 -0.86
N MET A 3 -15.16 -5.31 -0.98
CA MET A 3 -14.14 -6.08 -0.27
C MET A 3 -14.10 -5.65 1.19
N ASP A 4 -13.88 -6.61 2.09
CA ASP A 4 -13.59 -6.31 3.49
C ASP A 4 -12.33 -5.43 3.55
N PRO A 5 -12.33 -4.27 4.23
CA PRO A 5 -11.15 -3.46 4.42
C PRO A 5 -9.96 -4.28 4.92
N PHE A 6 -10.16 -5.29 5.78
CA PHE A 6 -9.06 -6.16 6.20
C PHE A 6 -8.44 -6.96 5.04
N GLN A 7 -9.22 -7.38 4.05
CA GLN A 7 -8.69 -8.06 2.86
C GLN A 7 -7.89 -7.12 1.96
N VAL A 8 -8.30 -5.85 1.88
CA VAL A 8 -7.59 -4.79 1.12
C VAL A 8 -6.32 -4.34 1.84
N ILE A 9 -6.37 -4.21 3.16
CA ILE A 9 -5.30 -3.66 4.00
C ILE A 9 -4.22 -4.69 4.28
N CYS A 10 -4.62 -5.94 4.56
CA CYS A 10 -3.70 -6.97 5.00
C CYS A 10 -3.20 -7.86 3.88
N GLY A 11 -3.78 -7.84 2.67
CA GLY A 11 -3.34 -8.60 1.49
C GLY A 11 -3.19 -10.12 1.66
N VAL A 12 -3.39 -10.65 2.86
CA VAL A 12 -2.93 -11.96 3.32
C VAL A 12 -3.85 -12.43 4.45
N LYS A 13 -4.29 -13.69 4.39
CA LYS A 13 -4.88 -14.42 5.53
C LYS A 13 -3.84 -14.45 6.67
N LEU A 14 -4.02 -13.62 7.70
CA LEU A 14 -3.13 -13.61 8.86
C LEU A 14 -3.30 -14.88 9.72
N ILE A 15 -2.20 -15.61 9.88
CA ILE A 15 -2.01 -16.73 10.80
C ILE A 15 -1.86 -16.20 12.24
N ARG A 16 -2.55 -16.86 13.18
CA ARG A 16 -2.50 -16.57 14.61
C ARG A 16 -1.23 -17.13 15.27
N GLY A 17 -0.67 -16.37 16.22
CA GLY A 17 -0.14 -16.90 17.47
C GLY A 17 1.37 -16.76 17.70
N ILE A 18 1.76 -15.88 18.62
CA ILE A 18 2.98 -16.02 19.43
C ILE A 18 2.68 -15.54 20.86
N SER A 19 2.96 -16.41 21.84
CA SER A 19 2.83 -16.17 23.28
C SER A 19 4.10 -15.58 23.89
N SER A 20 3.92 -14.80 24.95
CA SER A 20 4.92 -13.99 25.64
C SER A 20 5.69 -14.74 26.74
N HIS A 21 6.86 -14.22 27.12
CA HIS A 21 7.22 -13.77 28.49
C HIS A 21 8.74 -13.57 28.60
N SER A 22 9.19 -12.31 28.86
CA SER A 22 10.37 -11.92 29.67
C SER A 22 10.92 -10.52 29.29
N ILE A 23 10.13 -9.45 29.44
CA ILE A 23 10.66 -8.07 29.32
C ILE A 23 9.77 -7.18 30.19
N PHE A 24 10.12 -6.87 31.45
CA PHE A 24 9.24 -6.02 32.28
C PHE A 24 9.93 -4.84 32.99
N LEU A 25 11.26 -4.83 33.13
CA LEU A 25 11.95 -3.71 33.79
C LEU A 25 12.72 -2.77 32.86
N ILE A 26 13.14 -3.24 31.68
CA ILE A 26 13.73 -2.37 30.62
C ILE A 26 12.61 -1.64 29.85
N LEU A 27 11.40 -2.19 29.83
CA LEU A 27 10.27 -1.60 29.11
C LEU A 27 9.81 -0.26 29.67
N LEU A 28 9.93 0.10 30.95
CA LEU A 28 9.20 1.27 31.49
C LEU A 28 9.75 2.65 31.04
N LEU A 29 11.06 2.79 30.90
CA LEU A 29 11.69 4.02 30.39
C LEU A 29 11.63 4.09 28.86
N ASP A 30 11.86 2.96 28.20
CA ASP A 30 11.66 2.84 26.75
C ASP A 30 10.20 3.02 26.37
N LEU A 31 9.25 2.55 27.19
CA LEU A 31 7.81 2.72 27.03
C LEU A 31 7.42 4.19 27.23
N PHE A 32 8.09 4.98 28.06
CA PHE A 32 7.79 6.42 28.16
C PHE A 32 8.24 7.17 26.90
N PHE A 33 9.44 6.92 26.39
CA PHE A 33 9.92 7.53 25.14
C PHE A 33 9.20 6.99 23.91
N LEU A 34 8.87 5.69 23.91
CA LEU A 34 8.06 5.02 22.91
C LEU A 34 6.64 5.54 22.96
N ILE A 35 5.98 5.66 24.11
CA ILE A 35 4.65 6.27 24.27
C ILE A 35 4.69 7.72 23.82
N SER A 36 5.71 8.51 24.16
CA SER A 36 5.80 9.91 23.72
C SER A 36 5.95 10.02 22.20
N LYS A 37 6.82 9.21 21.58
CA LYS A 37 6.95 9.13 20.12
C LYS A 37 5.71 8.54 19.44
N ILE A 38 5.10 7.54 20.05
CA ILE A 38 3.84 6.91 19.62
C ILE A 38 2.75 7.96 19.67
N ILE A 39 2.58 8.70 20.77
CA ILE A 39 1.62 9.80 20.91
C ILE A 39 1.90 10.88 19.87
N GLN A 40 3.15 11.29 19.65
CA GLN A 40 3.46 12.26 18.59
C GLN A 40 3.12 11.75 17.19
N VAL A 41 3.43 10.48 16.89
CA VAL A 41 3.07 9.83 15.63
C VAL A 41 1.55 9.68 15.51
N TRP A 42 0.83 9.32 16.57
CA TRP A 42 -0.63 9.25 16.59
C TRP A 42 -1.26 10.62 16.46
N CYS A 43 -0.74 11.65 17.14
CA CYS A 43 -1.21 13.03 16.99
C CYS A 43 -0.98 13.53 15.56
N LEU A 44 0.18 13.22 14.95
CA LEU A 44 0.45 13.53 13.55
C LEU A 44 -0.46 12.75 12.62
N LEU A 45 -0.65 11.44 12.83
CA LEU A 45 -1.55 10.61 12.03
C LEU A 45 -2.99 11.04 12.16
N ILE A 46 -3.45 11.38 13.36
CA ILE A 46 -4.79 11.93 13.64
C ILE A 46 -4.92 13.29 12.98
N PHE A 47 -3.90 14.16 13.07
CA PHE A 47 -3.91 15.45 12.39
C PHE A 47 -3.95 15.30 10.88
N MET A 48 -3.15 14.39 10.30
CA MET A 48 -3.17 14.11 8.86
C MET A 48 -4.46 13.43 8.43
N LEU A 49 -5.05 12.58 9.26
CA LEU A 49 -6.36 11.98 9.07
C LEU A 49 -7.44 13.06 9.06
N ILE A 50 -7.43 13.98 10.02
CA ILE A 50 -8.34 15.13 10.09
C ILE A 50 -8.16 16.01 8.85
N LEU A 51 -6.92 16.34 8.47
CA LEU A 51 -6.65 17.11 7.26
C LEU A 51 -7.14 16.39 6.00
N SER A 52 -7.02 15.07 5.93
CA SER A 52 -7.50 14.27 4.79
C SER A 52 -9.02 14.21 4.74
N ILE A 53 -9.68 14.08 5.90
CA ILE A 53 -11.15 14.15 6.01
C ILE A 53 -11.64 15.54 5.61
N LEU A 54 -10.99 16.59 6.11
CA LEU A 54 -11.29 17.97 5.74
C LEU A 54 -11.05 18.20 4.25
N TRP A 55 -9.99 17.63 3.68
CA TRP A 55 -9.70 17.71 2.25
C TRP A 55 -10.76 17.00 1.41
N ILE A 56 -11.13 15.75 1.76
CA ILE A 56 -12.17 14.99 1.08
C ILE A 56 -13.50 15.77 1.09
N ASN A 57 -13.77 16.50 2.17
CA ASN A 57 -14.98 17.31 2.30
C ASN A 57 -14.85 18.70 1.65
N SER A 58 -13.64 19.23 1.42
CA SER A 58 -13.36 20.55 0.83
C SER A 58 -13.44 20.54 -0.70
N ASP A 59 -13.81 21.65 -1.34
CA ASP A 59 -13.92 21.78 -2.81
C ASP A 59 -12.56 21.89 -3.55
N ASN A 60 -11.45 21.70 -2.83
CA ASN A 60 -10.11 21.77 -3.40
C ASN A 60 -9.68 20.45 -4.05
N ASN A 61 -9.57 20.45 -5.38
CA ASN A 61 -9.17 19.30 -6.20
C ASN A 61 -7.64 19.11 -6.30
N ASN A 62 -6.89 19.29 -5.21
CA ASN A 62 -5.42 19.22 -5.25
C ASN A 62 -4.89 17.95 -4.56
N SER A 63 -4.47 16.98 -5.38
CA SER A 63 -3.74 15.72 -5.05
C SER A 63 -4.46 14.69 -4.16
N PHE A 64 -4.79 13.51 -4.72
CA PHE A 64 -5.25 12.36 -3.93
C PHE A 64 -4.03 11.53 -3.58
N PHE A 65 -3.56 11.74 -2.36
CA PHE A 65 -2.35 11.10 -1.88
C PHE A 65 -2.67 9.93 -0.94
N ARG A 66 -1.60 9.24 -0.52
CA ARG A 66 -1.59 8.19 0.52
C ARG A 66 -2.46 8.52 1.74
N PHE A 67 -2.57 9.79 2.12
CA PHE A 67 -3.35 10.20 3.29
C PHE A 67 -4.87 10.04 3.10
N SER A 68 -5.40 10.31 1.91
CA SER A 68 -6.82 10.11 1.60
C SER A 68 -7.17 8.62 1.61
N TYR A 69 -6.30 7.77 1.07
CA TYR A 69 -6.45 6.31 1.18
C TYR A 69 -6.40 5.85 2.64
N ILE A 70 -5.41 6.28 3.43
CA ILE A 70 -5.32 5.97 4.86
C ILE A 70 -6.56 6.43 5.61
N ALA A 71 -7.13 7.59 5.25
CA ALA A 71 -8.35 8.10 5.86
C ALA A 71 -9.56 7.23 5.57
N ILE A 72 -9.79 6.88 4.30
CA ILE A 72 -10.85 5.98 3.88
C ILE A 72 -10.69 4.61 4.55
N CYS A 73 -9.47 4.07 4.55
CA CYS A 73 -9.10 2.83 5.23
C CYS A 73 -9.41 2.86 6.73
N SER A 74 -8.97 3.91 7.42
CA SER A 74 -9.18 4.07 8.87
C SER A 74 -10.67 4.19 9.21
N LEU A 75 -11.41 5.01 8.45
CA LEU A 75 -12.84 5.16 8.64
C LEU A 75 -13.61 3.87 8.33
N ALA A 76 -13.18 3.10 7.32
CA ALA A 76 -13.78 1.81 7.01
C ALA A 76 -13.58 0.79 8.13
N LEU A 77 -12.37 0.71 8.69
CA LEU A 77 -12.07 -0.14 9.85
C LEU A 77 -12.89 0.24 11.09
N LEU A 78 -13.15 1.54 11.27
CA LEU A 78 -13.96 2.06 12.37
C LEU A 78 -15.47 2.04 12.09
N HIS A 79 -15.89 1.56 10.91
CA HIS A 79 -17.28 1.61 10.45
C HIS A 79 -17.89 3.03 10.43
N GLN A 80 -17.09 4.03 10.06
CA GLN A 80 -17.45 5.45 10.03
C GLN A 80 -17.24 6.12 8.65
N LEU A 81 -17.40 5.37 7.55
CA LEU A 81 -17.30 5.94 6.20
C LEU A 81 -18.37 7.01 5.91
N ASP A 82 -19.48 7.02 6.66
CA ASP A 82 -20.54 8.05 6.60
C ASP A 82 -20.04 9.45 7.00
N LYS A 83 -18.86 9.56 7.61
CA LYS A 83 -18.26 10.84 8.04
C LYS A 83 -17.58 11.62 6.91
N ILE A 84 -17.46 11.03 5.73
CA ILE A 84 -16.85 11.68 4.55
C ILE A 84 -17.78 11.62 3.35
N ASN A 85 -17.61 12.57 2.43
CA ASN A 85 -18.25 12.49 1.13
C ASN A 85 -17.55 11.44 0.24
N VAL A 86 -18.02 10.18 0.31
CA VAL A 86 -17.48 9.06 -0.46
C VAL A 86 -17.60 9.28 -1.98
N GLU A 87 -18.72 9.81 -2.45
CA GLU A 87 -18.97 10.04 -3.88
C GLU A 87 -17.98 11.04 -4.47
N LYS A 88 -17.69 12.11 -3.73
CA LYS A 88 -16.68 13.11 -4.11
C LYS A 88 -15.27 12.52 -4.13
N ALA A 89 -14.93 11.72 -3.12
CA ALA A 89 -13.64 11.01 -3.08
C ALA A 89 -13.48 10.07 -4.29
N VAL A 90 -14.49 9.26 -4.59
CA VAL A 90 -14.50 8.36 -5.76
C VAL A 90 -14.37 9.15 -7.05
N LYS A 91 -15.14 10.22 -7.24
CA LYS A 91 -15.07 11.07 -8.43
C LYS A 91 -13.66 11.64 -8.65
N TYR A 92 -12.99 12.04 -7.58
CA TYR A 92 -11.61 12.53 -7.66
C TYR A 92 -10.61 11.41 -7.99
N ILE A 93 -10.75 10.22 -7.38
CA ILE A 93 -9.90 9.08 -7.72
C ILE A 93 -9.99 8.77 -9.22
N LEU A 94 -11.20 8.74 -9.76
CA LEU A 94 -11.44 8.46 -11.18
C LEU A 94 -10.86 9.53 -12.12
N SER A 95 -10.78 10.80 -11.68
CA SER A 95 -10.12 11.83 -12.50
C SER A 95 -8.59 11.69 -12.54
N CYS A 96 -8.00 10.86 -11.68
CA CYS A 96 -6.58 10.52 -11.68
C CYS A 96 -6.23 9.29 -12.54
N GLN A 97 -7.24 8.63 -13.13
CA GLN A 97 -7.05 7.47 -14.00
C GLN A 97 -6.50 7.91 -15.37
N ASN A 98 -5.49 7.19 -15.87
CA ASN A 98 -4.87 7.44 -17.15
C ASN A 98 -5.34 6.46 -18.23
N LEU A 99 -5.01 6.75 -19.50
CA LEU A 99 -5.36 5.91 -20.65
C LEU A 99 -4.77 4.50 -20.59
N ASP A 100 -3.70 4.32 -19.82
CA ASP A 100 -3.02 3.04 -19.62
C ASP A 100 -3.66 2.19 -18.50
N GLY A 101 -4.81 2.63 -17.97
CA GLY A 101 -5.54 1.99 -16.87
C GLY A 101 -5.00 2.34 -15.47
N GLY A 102 -3.77 2.87 -15.38
CA GLY A 102 -3.11 3.24 -14.14
C GLY A 102 -3.62 4.55 -13.54
N PHE A 103 -3.06 4.91 -12.38
CA PHE A 103 -3.43 6.11 -11.64
C PHE A 103 -2.20 6.95 -11.28
N GLY A 104 -2.31 8.25 -11.48
CA GLY A 104 -1.35 9.25 -11.01
C GLY A 104 -1.71 9.83 -9.64
N CYS A 105 -0.81 10.64 -9.06
CA CYS A 105 -1.07 11.36 -7.81
C CYS A 105 -2.10 12.51 -7.95
N THR A 106 -2.21 13.05 -9.16
CA THR A 106 -3.16 14.09 -9.57
C THR A 106 -3.65 13.77 -10.98
N PRO A 107 -4.78 14.35 -11.42
CA PRO A 107 -5.22 14.25 -12.81
C PRO A 107 -4.10 14.61 -13.79
N GLY A 108 -3.86 13.72 -14.76
CA GLY A 108 -2.80 13.88 -15.77
C GLY A 108 -1.37 13.58 -15.31
N ALA A 109 -1.15 13.20 -14.05
CA ALA A 109 0.16 12.74 -13.59
C ALA A 109 0.45 11.30 -14.04
N GLU A 110 1.73 10.96 -14.16
CA GLU A 110 2.20 9.63 -14.57
C GLU A 110 1.64 8.51 -13.66
N SER A 111 1.21 7.41 -14.28
CA SER A 111 0.79 6.20 -13.58
C SER A 111 1.91 5.62 -12.72
N HIS A 112 1.61 5.28 -11.47
CA HIS A 112 2.60 4.75 -10.53
C HIS A 112 1.99 3.67 -9.64
N ALA A 113 2.67 2.54 -9.46
CA ALA A 113 2.17 1.37 -8.72
C ALA A 113 1.71 1.71 -7.29
N GLY A 114 2.45 2.56 -6.58
CA GLY A 114 2.05 3.02 -5.23
C GLY A 114 0.77 3.88 -5.22
N GLN A 115 0.52 4.65 -6.28
CA GLN A 115 -0.72 5.44 -6.40
C GLN A 115 -1.89 4.56 -6.81
N ILE A 116 -1.64 3.63 -7.74
CA ILE A 116 -2.60 2.59 -8.13
C ILE A 116 -3.07 1.82 -6.91
N PHE A 117 -2.17 1.36 -6.04
CA PHE A 117 -2.56 0.68 -4.80
C PHE A 117 -3.53 1.51 -3.95
N CYS A 118 -3.22 2.80 -3.75
CA CYS A 118 -4.06 3.70 -2.95
C CYS A 118 -5.43 3.94 -3.60
N CYS A 119 -5.47 4.18 -4.91
CA CYS A 119 -6.68 4.45 -5.67
C CYS A 119 -7.57 3.21 -5.76
N VAL A 120 -7.02 2.07 -6.19
CA VAL A 120 -7.73 0.79 -6.30
C VAL A 120 -8.20 0.32 -4.93
N GLY A 121 -7.38 0.45 -3.88
CA GLY A 121 -7.77 0.11 -2.51
C GLY A 121 -8.93 0.98 -2.00
N ALA A 122 -8.89 2.29 -2.25
CA ALA A 122 -10.00 3.17 -1.91
C ALA A 122 -11.28 2.82 -2.68
N LEU A 123 -11.18 2.51 -3.98
CA LEU A 123 -12.31 2.06 -4.79
C LEU A 123 -12.87 0.72 -4.29
N ALA A 124 -12.01 -0.23 -3.90
CA ALA A 124 -12.43 -1.51 -3.34
C ALA A 124 -13.19 -1.34 -2.02
N ILE A 125 -12.66 -0.53 -1.10
CA ILE A 125 -13.27 -0.24 0.21
C ILE A 125 -14.63 0.47 0.05
N THR A 126 -14.73 1.40 -0.89
CA THR A 126 -15.97 2.16 -1.14
C THR A 126 -17.00 1.38 -1.96
N GLY A 127 -16.63 0.23 -2.54
CA GLY A 127 -17.50 -0.58 -3.41
C GLY A 127 -17.56 -0.10 -4.86
N SER A 128 -16.63 0.76 -5.26
CA SER A 128 -16.56 1.45 -6.54
C SER A 128 -15.54 0.83 -7.52
N LEU A 129 -15.10 -0.40 -7.25
CA LEU A 129 -14.09 -1.09 -8.06
C LEU A 129 -14.55 -1.36 -9.51
N HIS A 130 -15.86 -1.41 -9.75
CA HIS A 130 -16.46 -1.60 -11.07
C HIS A 130 -16.17 -0.49 -12.09
N HIS A 131 -15.54 0.62 -11.68
CA HIS A 131 -15.04 1.65 -12.57
C HIS A 131 -13.65 1.34 -13.15
N VAL A 132 -12.95 0.34 -12.62
CA VAL A 132 -11.61 -0.04 -13.07
C VAL A 132 -11.74 -1.10 -14.16
N ASP A 133 -11.06 -0.90 -15.28
CA ASP A 133 -10.82 -1.95 -16.26
C ASP A 133 -9.72 -2.87 -15.70
N GLU A 134 -10.14 -4.04 -15.20
CA GLU A 134 -9.27 -5.00 -14.51
C GLU A 134 -8.17 -5.55 -15.43
N ASP A 135 -8.45 -5.76 -16.71
CA ASP A 135 -7.50 -6.36 -17.65
C ASP A 135 -6.49 -5.32 -18.14
N LEU A 136 -6.94 -4.10 -18.44
CA LEU A 136 -6.05 -3.02 -18.83
C LEU A 136 -5.09 -2.64 -17.69
N LEU A 137 -5.63 -2.48 -16.48
CA LEU A 137 -4.81 -2.20 -15.31
C LEU A 137 -3.91 -3.40 -14.95
N GLY A 138 -4.44 -4.62 -15.05
CA GLY A 138 -3.69 -5.86 -14.83
C GLY A 138 -2.48 -5.96 -15.75
N TRP A 139 -2.66 -5.61 -17.03
CA TRP A 139 -1.58 -5.58 -18.02
C TRP A 139 -0.51 -4.55 -17.64
N TRP A 140 -0.92 -3.34 -17.27
CA TRP A 140 0.01 -2.30 -16.85
C TRP A 140 0.86 -2.71 -15.64
N LEU A 141 0.23 -3.38 -14.67
CA LEU A 141 0.86 -3.85 -13.44
C LEU A 141 1.78 -5.05 -13.66
N CYS A 142 1.40 -6.03 -14.49
CA CYS A 142 2.24 -7.19 -14.75
C CYS A 142 3.50 -6.83 -15.56
N GLU A 143 3.41 -5.86 -16.46
CA GLU A 143 4.55 -5.27 -17.19
C GLU A 143 5.50 -4.46 -16.29
N ARG A 144 5.29 -4.45 -14.97
CA ARG A 144 6.29 -3.97 -14.00
C ARG A 144 7.32 -5.04 -13.64
N GLN A 145 7.04 -6.31 -13.92
CA GLN A 145 7.97 -7.39 -13.58
C GLN A 145 9.11 -7.43 -14.60
N VAL A 146 10.30 -7.03 -14.17
CA VAL A 146 11.47 -7.00 -15.04
C VAL A 146 12.16 -8.37 -15.11
N LYS A 147 13.14 -8.52 -16.00
CA LYS A 147 13.86 -9.79 -16.23
C LYS A 147 14.50 -10.39 -14.97
N SER A 148 14.91 -9.57 -13.99
CA SER A 148 15.45 -10.05 -12.72
C SER A 148 14.40 -10.66 -11.79
N GLY A 149 13.11 -10.52 -12.10
CA GLY A 149 11.99 -11.00 -11.29
C GLY A 149 11.37 -9.94 -10.38
N GLY A 150 12.12 -8.87 -10.06
CA GLY A 150 11.63 -7.75 -9.27
C GLY A 150 10.62 -6.88 -10.02
N LEU A 151 9.90 -6.06 -9.28
CA LEU A 151 8.86 -5.18 -9.78
C LEU A 151 9.31 -3.72 -9.69
N ASN A 152 8.98 -2.89 -10.68
CA ASN A 152 9.23 -1.45 -10.63
C ASN A 152 7.93 -0.64 -10.41
N GLY A 153 8.08 0.62 -10.00
CA GLY A 153 6.94 1.49 -9.71
C GLY A 153 6.29 2.12 -10.94
N ARG A 154 7.03 2.22 -12.04
CA ARG A 154 6.65 2.84 -13.31
C ARG A 154 7.58 2.35 -14.43
N PRO A 155 7.17 2.48 -15.71
CA PRO A 155 7.99 2.05 -16.85
C PRO A 155 9.41 2.63 -16.83
N GLU A 156 10.37 1.88 -17.38
CA GLU A 156 11.77 2.30 -17.54
C GLU A 156 12.49 2.66 -16.22
N LYS A 157 12.05 2.11 -15.10
CA LYS A 157 12.74 2.22 -13.80
C LYS A 157 13.24 0.88 -13.30
N LEU A 158 14.24 0.96 -12.41
CA LEU A 158 14.82 -0.20 -11.74
C LEU A 158 13.77 -0.87 -10.84
N PRO A 159 13.87 -2.20 -10.65
CA PRO A 159 13.06 -2.89 -9.66
C PRO A 159 13.42 -2.44 -8.24
N ASP A 160 12.45 -2.59 -7.35
CA ASP A 160 12.56 -2.30 -5.93
C ASP A 160 11.61 -3.23 -5.17
N VAL A 161 12.12 -3.88 -4.12
CA VAL A 161 11.40 -4.86 -3.30
C VAL A 161 10.05 -4.34 -2.82
N CYS A 162 9.89 -3.06 -2.51
CA CYS A 162 8.62 -2.55 -1.98
C CYS A 162 7.46 -2.67 -2.99
N TYR A 163 7.75 -2.64 -4.30
CA TYR A 163 6.74 -2.85 -5.33
C TYR A 163 6.22 -4.27 -5.40
N SER A 164 6.91 -5.25 -4.79
CA SER A 164 6.37 -6.59 -4.58
C SER A 164 5.03 -6.51 -3.84
N TRP A 165 4.92 -5.65 -2.83
CA TRP A 165 3.65 -5.44 -2.14
C TRP A 165 2.68 -4.57 -2.93
N TRP A 166 3.12 -3.39 -3.41
CA TRP A 166 2.22 -2.43 -4.05
C TRP A 166 1.56 -2.99 -5.32
N VAL A 167 2.34 -3.71 -6.14
CA VAL A 167 1.85 -4.31 -7.38
C VAL A 167 1.01 -5.55 -7.09
N LEU A 168 1.50 -6.50 -6.30
CA LEU A 168 0.74 -7.73 -6.02
C LEU A 168 -0.58 -7.43 -5.33
N SER A 169 -0.61 -6.53 -4.34
CA SER A 169 -1.86 -6.18 -3.65
C SER A 169 -2.87 -5.56 -4.62
N SER A 170 -2.41 -4.71 -5.54
CA SER A 170 -3.27 -4.14 -6.59
C SER A 170 -3.82 -5.22 -7.52
N LEU A 171 -2.97 -6.16 -7.95
CA LEU A 171 -3.38 -7.30 -8.77
C LEU A 171 -4.33 -8.25 -8.04
N ILE A 172 -4.17 -8.46 -6.72
CA ILE A 172 -5.10 -9.26 -5.91
C ILE A 172 -6.48 -8.60 -5.88
N MET A 173 -6.53 -7.27 -5.69
CA MET A 173 -7.80 -6.54 -5.64
C MET A 173 -8.62 -6.67 -6.94
N ILE A 174 -7.95 -6.80 -8.08
CA ILE A 174 -8.58 -6.98 -9.40
C ILE A 174 -8.52 -8.42 -9.94
N ASP A 175 -8.17 -9.39 -9.09
CA ASP A 175 -8.07 -10.82 -9.42
C ASP A 175 -7.17 -11.14 -10.64
N ARG A 176 -5.99 -10.51 -10.72
CA ARG A 176 -4.97 -10.70 -11.77
C ARG A 176 -3.58 -11.05 -11.24
N VAL A 177 -3.46 -11.42 -9.96
CA VAL A 177 -2.17 -11.76 -9.34
C VAL A 177 -1.46 -12.94 -10.02
N HIS A 178 -2.22 -13.84 -10.65
CA HIS A 178 -1.71 -14.99 -11.40
C HIS A 178 -0.94 -14.61 -12.69
N TRP A 179 -0.90 -13.33 -13.07
CA TRP A 179 -0.11 -12.84 -14.22
C TRP A 179 1.36 -12.59 -13.86
N ILE A 180 1.73 -12.66 -12.58
CA ILE A 180 3.11 -12.49 -12.10
C ILE A 180 3.81 -13.85 -12.04
N ASP A 181 5.05 -13.89 -12.50
CA ASP A 181 5.96 -15.02 -12.27
C ASP A 181 6.39 -15.05 -10.79
N LYS A 182 5.71 -15.88 -10.01
CA LYS A 182 5.89 -15.99 -8.56
C LYS A 182 7.32 -16.42 -8.21
N GLU A 183 7.85 -17.41 -8.91
CA GLU A 183 9.15 -18.00 -8.63
C GLU A 183 10.26 -16.97 -8.81
N LYS A 184 10.22 -16.19 -9.90
CA LYS A 184 11.18 -15.11 -10.12
C LYS A 184 11.07 -14.00 -9.08
N LEU A 185 9.85 -13.62 -8.69
CA LEU A 185 9.66 -12.57 -7.69
C LEU A 185 10.19 -13.00 -6.31
N VAL A 186 9.86 -14.22 -5.87
CA VAL A 186 10.37 -14.78 -4.61
C VAL A 186 11.89 -14.85 -4.64
N LYS A 187 12.49 -15.26 -5.76
CA LYS A 187 13.94 -15.26 -5.92
C LYS A 187 14.53 -13.86 -5.75
N PHE A 188 13.96 -12.85 -6.42
CA PHE A 188 14.42 -11.46 -6.31
C PHE A 188 14.37 -10.95 -4.86
N ILE A 189 13.28 -11.17 -4.14
CA ILE A 189 13.15 -10.77 -2.72
C ILE A 189 14.23 -11.45 -1.86
N LEU A 190 14.49 -12.74 -2.08
CA LEU A 190 15.50 -13.49 -1.34
C LEU A 190 16.94 -13.05 -1.69
N ASP A 191 17.17 -12.60 -2.91
CA ASP A 191 18.46 -12.03 -3.33
C ASP A 191 18.73 -10.67 -2.64
N CYS A 192 17.69 -9.97 -2.17
CA CYS A 192 17.79 -8.70 -1.43
C CYS A 192 17.91 -8.89 0.10
N GLN A 193 17.96 -10.14 0.59
CA GLN A 193 18.05 -10.42 2.02
C GLN A 193 19.50 -10.41 2.49
N ASP A 194 19.81 -9.65 3.55
CA ASP A 194 21.07 -9.82 4.28
C ASP A 194 21.00 -11.11 5.10
N LYS A 195 21.84 -12.08 4.75
CA LYS A 195 21.88 -13.41 5.39
C LYS A 195 22.69 -13.44 6.68
N GLU A 196 23.52 -12.44 6.92
CA GLU A 196 24.39 -12.36 8.10
C GLU A 196 23.72 -11.57 9.22
N ASN A 197 23.20 -10.37 8.91
CA ASN A 197 22.63 -9.45 9.90
C ASN A 197 21.09 -9.41 9.89
N GLY A 198 20.46 -10.03 8.87
CA GLY A 198 19.02 -9.99 8.68
C GLY A 198 18.52 -8.68 8.07
N GLY A 199 17.24 -8.67 7.68
CA GLY A 199 16.62 -7.56 6.95
C GLY A 199 16.63 -7.76 5.44
N ILE A 200 15.88 -6.91 4.75
CA ILE A 200 15.75 -6.90 3.28
C ILE A 200 15.95 -5.45 2.80
N SER A 201 16.73 -5.27 1.75
CA SER A 201 16.99 -3.99 1.06
C SER A 201 16.05 -3.79 -0.13
N ASP A 202 16.15 -2.63 -0.80
CA ASP A 202 15.39 -2.37 -2.04
C ASP A 202 15.88 -3.22 -3.23
N ARG A 203 17.19 -3.50 -3.30
CA ARG A 203 17.83 -4.34 -4.34
C ARG A 203 18.99 -5.17 -3.77
N PRO A 204 19.48 -6.19 -4.50
CA PRO A 204 20.66 -6.94 -4.07
C PRO A 204 21.84 -6.00 -3.81
N ASP A 205 22.59 -6.28 -2.75
CA ASP A 205 23.79 -5.55 -2.31
C ASP A 205 23.55 -4.13 -1.76
N ASP A 206 22.31 -3.63 -1.74
CA ASP A 206 21.95 -2.36 -1.08
C ASP A 206 21.80 -2.53 0.45
N ALA A 207 21.80 -1.41 1.18
CA ALA A 207 21.66 -1.42 2.64
C ALA A 207 20.24 -1.80 3.08
N VAL A 208 20.13 -2.68 4.08
CA VAL A 208 18.83 -3.10 4.62
C VAL A 208 18.15 -1.98 5.42
N ASP A 209 16.83 -1.95 5.37
CA ASP A 209 16.03 -1.08 6.23
C ASP A 209 14.70 -1.73 6.63
N VAL A 210 14.04 -1.14 7.62
CA VAL A 210 12.78 -1.66 8.17
C VAL A 210 11.64 -1.59 7.15
N PHE A 211 11.64 -0.61 6.25
CA PHE A 211 10.60 -0.41 5.26
C PHE A 211 10.63 -1.53 4.21
N HIS A 212 11.77 -1.77 3.59
CA HIS A 212 11.94 -2.85 2.61
C HIS A 212 11.87 -4.23 3.26
N THR A 213 12.31 -4.39 4.51
CA THR A 213 12.07 -5.62 5.28
C THR A 213 10.58 -5.93 5.42
N TYR A 214 9.77 -4.95 5.83
CA TYR A 214 8.33 -5.13 5.95
C TYR A 214 7.68 -5.50 4.62
N PHE A 215 7.92 -4.70 3.57
CA PHE A 215 7.28 -4.93 2.27
C PHE A 215 7.82 -6.16 1.53
N GLY A 216 9.08 -6.54 1.74
CA GLY A 216 9.66 -7.76 1.21
C GLY A 216 9.05 -9.01 1.83
N VAL A 217 8.83 -9.02 3.15
CA VAL A 217 8.11 -10.12 3.83
C VAL A 217 6.65 -10.17 3.36
N ALA A 218 5.98 -9.01 3.28
CA ALA A 218 4.58 -8.94 2.88
C ALA A 218 4.37 -9.38 1.42
N GLY A 219 5.28 -9.00 0.50
CA GLY A 219 5.23 -9.39 -0.92
C GLY A 219 5.65 -10.84 -1.21
N LYS A 220 6.18 -11.57 -0.22
CA LYS A 220 6.56 -12.99 -0.36
C LYS A 220 5.42 -13.96 -0.04
N CYS A 221 4.44 -13.54 0.77
CA CYS A 221 3.32 -14.36 1.24
C CYS A 221 2.31 -14.66 0.13
#